data_AF-A0A090MBW9-F1
#
_entry.id   AF-A0A090MBW9-F1
#
_cell.length_a   1.000
_cell.length_b   1.000
_cell.length_c   1.000
_cell.angle_alpha   90.00
_cell.angle_beta   90.00
_cell.angle_gamma   90.00
#
_symmetry.space_group_name_H-M   'P 1'
#
loop_
_entity.id
_entity.type
_entity.pdbx_description
1 polymer ?
#
loop_
_entity_poly.entity_id
_entity_poly.type
_entity_poly.pdbx_seq_one_letter_code
_entity_poly.pdbx_strand_id
1 'polypeptide(L)'
;MATRATVMGETRVAHVGVGRRRRGTRERETLGARGSDARTRAGRVSVEDAVQDAARELVRASPNSCSHSLADRAYAASTRSATMRAGDRVACALSAHAIECACESGVETSEGSVSLVVSLALRRAMEANGERREIKTVVGYASDCGDDGRARATEHAWLEIEGKVIDVCAPGVALFEAARRFDVDHEDEEAMLEVFGEDALRGSGWFNRRDKRRPLTVLNVAIPIGGARSSANVKPASGLTLKPPPISIDGADRAIERARYFLERVLAEGEAGERDFIAAAPPLARALYERIASARIETVDSTDERLARAASSR
;
A
#
# COMPACT_ATOMS: atom_id res chain seq x y z
N MET A 1 -11.12 54.24 -10.72
CA MET A 1 -11.52 53.56 -11.97
C MET A 1 -11.69 52.08 -11.66
N ALA A 2 -12.94 51.63 -11.61
CA ALA A 2 -13.32 50.23 -11.49
C ALA A 2 -13.61 49.68 -12.89
N THR A 3 -13.20 48.46 -13.21
CA THR A 3 -14.09 47.48 -13.86
C THR A 3 -13.60 46.04 -13.65
N ARG A 4 -14.54 45.22 -13.16
CA ARG A 4 -14.62 43.76 -13.11
C ARG A 4 -14.58 43.14 -14.52
N ALA A 5 -14.10 41.89 -14.61
CA ALA A 5 -14.71 40.90 -15.52
C ALA A 5 -14.61 39.49 -14.90
N THR A 6 -15.79 38.97 -14.58
CA THR A 6 -16.10 37.59 -14.21
C THR A 6 -16.39 36.81 -15.50
N VAL A 7 -15.92 35.56 -15.64
CA VAL A 7 -16.61 34.56 -16.48
C VAL A 7 -16.53 33.19 -15.79
N MET A 8 -17.71 32.68 -15.44
CA MET A 8 -17.98 31.30 -15.06
C MET A 8 -18.08 30.41 -16.30
N GLY A 9 -17.69 29.14 -16.18
CA GLY A 9 -17.92 28.11 -17.19
C GLY A 9 -18.22 26.77 -16.53
N GLU A 10 -19.51 26.52 -16.29
CA GLU A 10 -20.06 25.21 -15.94
C GLU A 10 -19.78 24.20 -17.06
N THR A 11 -19.36 22.98 -16.71
CA THR A 11 -19.40 21.85 -17.65
C THR A 11 -20.41 20.83 -17.15
N ARG A 12 -21.57 20.77 -17.84
CA ARG A 12 -22.54 19.68 -17.77
C ARG A 12 -21.98 18.46 -18.49
N VAL A 13 -22.06 17.28 -17.89
CA VAL A 13 -21.93 16.01 -18.63
C VAL A 13 -23.30 15.35 -18.73
N ALA A 14 -23.62 14.98 -19.96
CA ALA A 14 -24.91 14.57 -20.46
C ALA A 14 -25.32 13.17 -19.99
N HIS A 15 -26.61 13.01 -19.72
CA HIS A 15 -27.29 11.72 -19.77
C HIS A 15 -27.20 11.14 -21.18
N VAL A 16 -26.64 9.93 -21.29
CA VAL A 16 -26.86 9.06 -22.45
C VAL A 16 -27.51 7.78 -21.94
N GLY A 17 -28.80 7.67 -22.21
CA GLY A 17 -29.53 6.41 -22.05
C GLY A 17 -29.15 5.46 -23.18
N VAL A 18 -28.92 4.19 -22.82
CA VAL A 18 -28.95 3.08 -23.76
C VAL A 18 -29.90 2.02 -23.20
N GLY A 19 -31.10 1.98 -23.76
CA GLY A 19 -31.95 0.81 -23.66
C GLY A 19 -31.59 -0.19 -24.75
N ARG A 20 -31.66 -1.50 -24.44
CA ARG A 20 -32.20 -2.54 -25.32
C ARG A 20 -32.29 -3.86 -24.56
N ARG A 21 -33.54 -4.32 -24.35
CA ARG A 21 -34.19 -5.47 -25.01
C ARG A 21 -34.04 -6.79 -24.25
N ARG A 22 -35.10 -7.10 -23.51
CA ARG A 22 -35.55 -8.46 -23.21
C ARG A 22 -35.87 -9.22 -24.50
N ARG A 23 -35.37 -10.44 -24.61
CA ARG A 23 -36.08 -11.55 -25.26
C ARG A 23 -35.66 -12.85 -24.59
N GLY A 24 -36.62 -13.50 -23.94
CA GLY A 24 -36.43 -14.80 -23.33
C GLY A 24 -36.79 -15.93 -24.28
N THR A 25 -36.27 -17.11 -23.96
CA THR A 25 -36.90 -18.41 -24.19
C THR A 25 -36.55 -19.31 -23.01
N ARG A 26 -37.60 -19.94 -22.47
CA ARG A 26 -37.64 -20.84 -21.32
C ARG A 26 -36.89 -22.14 -21.62
N GLU A 27 -36.33 -22.78 -20.59
CA GLU A 27 -36.81 -24.09 -20.14
C GLU A 27 -36.24 -24.54 -18.78
N ARG A 28 -37.17 -25.11 -17.97
CA ARG A 28 -37.04 -26.01 -16.82
C ARG A 28 -36.58 -25.47 -15.46
N GLU A 29 -37.62 -25.11 -14.71
CA GLU A 29 -37.75 -25.29 -13.27
C GLU A 29 -37.24 -26.67 -12.81
N THR A 30 -36.35 -26.67 -11.82
CA THR A 30 -36.50 -27.55 -10.65
C THR A 30 -36.15 -26.73 -9.41
N LEU A 31 -37.17 -26.63 -8.55
CA LEU A 31 -37.24 -25.89 -7.31
C LEU A 31 -36.08 -26.20 -6.34
N GLY A 32 -35.32 -25.16 -6.02
CA GLY A 32 -34.48 -25.07 -4.83
C GLY A 32 -34.68 -23.69 -4.22
N ALA A 33 -35.78 -23.53 -3.49
CA ALA A 33 -36.17 -22.28 -2.86
C ALA A 33 -35.10 -21.80 -1.86
N ARG A 34 -34.51 -20.64 -2.12
CA ARG A 34 -34.11 -19.62 -1.12
C ARG A 34 -34.09 -18.27 -1.83
N GLY A 35 -35.29 -17.74 -2.02
CA GLY A 35 -35.49 -16.37 -2.45
C GLY A 35 -35.01 -15.40 -1.37
N SER A 36 -34.32 -14.36 -1.82
CA SER A 36 -34.69 -12.98 -1.55
C SER A 36 -35.09 -12.63 -0.11
N ASP A 37 -34.09 -12.42 0.75
CA ASP A 37 -34.20 -11.55 1.93
C ASP A 37 -33.09 -10.48 1.89
N ALA A 38 -32.95 -9.85 0.73
CA ALA A 38 -32.25 -8.56 0.58
C ALA A 38 -33.29 -7.43 0.64
N ARG A 39 -33.96 -7.30 1.78
CA ARG A 39 -34.73 -6.09 2.12
C ARG A 39 -34.53 -5.76 3.59
N THR A 40 -33.70 -4.74 3.80
CA THR A 40 -33.86 -3.78 4.90
C THR A 40 -33.75 -4.35 6.32
N ARG A 41 -32.55 -4.85 6.67
CA ARG A 41 -32.12 -4.86 8.07
C ARG A 41 -31.08 -3.74 8.26
N ALA A 42 -31.57 -2.51 8.32
CA ALA A 42 -30.89 -1.44 9.05
C ALA A 42 -30.98 -1.74 10.56
N GLY A 43 -30.41 -2.88 10.96
CA GLY A 43 -30.16 -3.19 12.36
C GLY A 43 -28.85 -2.52 12.72
N ARG A 44 -28.82 -1.77 13.83
CA ARG A 44 -27.56 -1.36 14.45
C ARG A 44 -26.73 -2.62 14.68
N VAL A 45 -25.76 -2.88 13.82
CA VAL A 45 -24.70 -3.86 14.11
C VAL A 45 -24.06 -3.37 15.41
N SER A 46 -24.06 -4.22 16.43
CA SER A 46 -23.42 -3.85 17.68
C SER A 46 -21.93 -3.62 17.40
N VAL A 47 -21.29 -2.71 18.15
CA VAL A 47 -19.84 -2.50 18.00
C VAL A 47 -19.09 -3.80 18.23
N GLU A 48 -19.61 -4.66 19.11
CA GLU A 48 -19.07 -5.98 19.39
C GLU A 48 -19.11 -6.89 18.17
N ASP A 49 -20.25 -6.98 17.49
CA ASP A 49 -20.39 -7.78 16.27
C ASP A 49 -19.48 -7.25 15.16
N ALA A 50 -19.41 -5.93 14.97
CA ALA A 50 -18.55 -5.32 13.96
C ALA A 50 -17.05 -5.55 14.23
N VAL A 51 -16.59 -5.42 15.48
CA VAL A 51 -15.19 -5.68 15.88
C VAL A 51 -14.86 -7.16 15.77
N GLN A 52 -15.79 -8.06 16.14
CA GLN A 52 -15.60 -9.50 16.01
C GLN A 52 -15.57 -9.94 14.54
N ASP A 53 -16.44 -9.41 13.70
CA ASP A 53 -16.46 -9.74 12.27
C ASP A 53 -15.22 -9.19 11.56
N ALA A 54 -14.79 -7.96 11.85
CA ALA A 54 -13.53 -7.43 11.35
C ALA A 54 -12.32 -8.27 11.81
N ALA A 55 -12.31 -8.71 13.07
CA ALA A 55 -11.26 -9.60 13.57
C ALA A 55 -11.28 -10.98 12.88
N ARG A 56 -12.47 -11.54 12.58
CA ARG A 56 -12.61 -12.79 11.83
C ARG A 56 -12.17 -12.65 10.38
N GLU A 57 -12.48 -11.54 9.73
CA GLU A 57 -12.01 -11.24 8.37
C GLU A 57 -10.49 -11.06 8.33
N LEU A 58 -9.89 -10.36 9.30
CA LEU A 58 -8.43 -10.25 9.43
C LEU A 58 -7.73 -11.60 9.68
N VAL A 59 -8.37 -12.52 10.41
CA VAL A 59 -7.85 -13.89 10.60
C VAL A 59 -7.94 -14.70 9.30
N ARG A 60 -8.90 -14.41 8.43
CA ARG A 60 -9.03 -15.02 7.10
C ARG A 60 -8.13 -14.37 6.06
N ALA A 61 -7.69 -13.14 6.29
CA ALA A 61 -6.73 -12.46 5.45
C ALA A 61 -5.43 -13.28 5.41
N SER A 62 -4.90 -13.43 4.19
CA SER A 62 -3.62 -14.08 3.95
C SER A 62 -2.71 -13.08 3.24
N PRO A 63 -1.40 -13.04 3.55
CA PRO A 63 -0.43 -12.23 2.81
C PRO A 63 -0.52 -12.40 1.29
N ASN A 64 -0.97 -13.57 0.82
CA ASN A 64 -1.08 -13.92 -0.60
C ASN A 64 -2.51 -13.80 -1.16
N SER A 65 -3.47 -13.33 -0.38
CA SER A 65 -4.85 -13.16 -0.83
C SER A 65 -4.97 -12.02 -1.85
N CYS A 66 -5.74 -12.22 -2.92
CA CYS A 66 -6.05 -11.16 -3.88
C CYS A 66 -7.39 -10.44 -3.55
N SER A 67 -8.11 -10.86 -2.51
CA SER A 67 -9.43 -10.32 -2.16
C SER A 67 -9.42 -9.31 -1.00
N HIS A 68 -8.27 -9.13 -0.34
CA HIS A 68 -8.10 -8.22 0.79
C HIS A 68 -7.25 -7.01 0.39
N SER A 69 -7.36 -5.90 1.15
CA SER A 69 -6.51 -4.73 0.93
C SER A 69 -5.04 -5.06 1.16
N LEU A 70 -4.12 -4.28 0.59
CA LEU A 70 -2.68 -4.48 0.83
C LEU A 70 -2.34 -4.31 2.32
N ALA A 71 -3.02 -3.41 3.02
CA ALA A 71 -2.85 -3.20 4.46
C ALA A 71 -3.27 -4.43 5.27
N ASP A 72 -4.43 -5.02 4.98
CA ASP A 72 -4.90 -6.24 5.67
C ASP A 72 -3.94 -7.42 5.44
N ARG A 73 -3.41 -7.54 4.22
CA ARG A 73 -2.43 -8.57 3.86
C ARG A 73 -1.11 -8.38 4.59
N ALA A 74 -0.65 -7.13 4.72
CA ALA A 74 0.53 -6.78 5.51
C ALA A 74 0.31 -7.06 7.01
N TYR A 75 -0.86 -6.73 7.54
CA TYR A 75 -1.22 -7.08 8.92
C TYR A 75 -1.26 -8.60 9.12
N ALA A 76 -1.77 -9.35 8.16
CA ALA A 76 -1.80 -10.82 8.16
C ALA A 76 -0.40 -11.46 8.13
N ALA A 77 0.67 -10.71 7.86
CA ALA A 77 2.03 -11.21 8.12
C ALA A 77 2.20 -11.59 9.60
N SER A 78 1.51 -10.87 10.50
CA SER A 78 1.52 -11.14 11.94
C SER A 78 0.85 -12.46 12.35
N THR A 79 -0.04 -13.00 11.52
CA THR A 79 -0.80 -14.22 11.81
C THR A 79 -0.11 -15.49 11.31
N ARG A 80 1.02 -15.36 10.58
CA ARG A 80 1.80 -16.52 10.09
C ARG A 80 2.44 -17.36 11.20
N SER A 81 2.60 -16.79 12.39
CA SER A 81 3.16 -17.50 13.54
C SER A 81 2.37 -17.17 14.81
N ALA A 82 1.80 -18.20 15.42
CA ALA A 82 1.12 -18.10 16.72
C ALA A 82 2.07 -17.62 17.83
N THR A 83 3.38 -17.81 17.67
CA THR A 83 4.41 -17.42 18.64
C THR A 83 5.10 -16.11 18.30
N MET A 84 4.57 -15.33 17.35
CA MET A 84 5.14 -14.05 16.98
C MET A 84 5.25 -13.13 18.20
N ARG A 85 6.38 -12.43 18.33
CA ARG A 85 6.62 -11.49 19.43
C ARG A 85 5.68 -10.28 19.33
N ALA A 86 5.35 -9.65 20.46
CA ALA A 86 4.51 -8.45 20.46
C ALA A 86 5.11 -7.33 19.60
N GLY A 87 6.43 -7.09 19.68
CA GLY A 87 7.11 -6.10 18.84
C GLY A 87 7.01 -6.37 17.34
N ASP A 88 7.07 -7.64 16.92
CA ASP A 88 6.86 -8.01 15.51
C ASP A 88 5.41 -7.75 15.06
N ARG A 89 4.42 -7.97 15.94
CA ARG A 89 3.02 -7.63 15.66
C ARG A 89 2.81 -6.12 15.51
N VAL A 90 3.43 -5.32 16.38
CA VAL A 90 3.42 -3.85 16.27
C VAL A 90 4.06 -3.40 14.95
N ALA A 91 5.21 -3.99 14.57
CA ALA A 91 5.85 -3.72 13.29
C ALA A 91 4.94 -4.05 12.09
N CYS A 92 4.21 -5.17 12.12
CA CYS A 92 3.22 -5.50 11.10
C CYS A 92 2.06 -4.50 11.05
N ALA A 93 1.53 -4.09 12.21
CA ALA A 93 0.44 -3.11 12.28
C ALA A 93 0.85 -1.73 11.75
N LEU A 94 2.02 -1.25 12.14
CA LEU A 94 2.57 0.01 11.63
C LEU A 94 2.89 -0.06 10.14
N SER A 95 3.37 -1.21 9.65
CA SER A 95 3.59 -1.44 8.21
C SER A 95 2.27 -1.40 7.43
N ALA A 96 1.22 -2.05 7.94
CA ALA A 96 -0.11 -2.00 7.34
C ALA A 96 -0.66 -0.56 7.28
N HIS A 97 -0.51 0.20 8.37
CA HIS A 97 -0.90 1.61 8.42
C HIS A 97 -0.11 2.48 7.42
N ALA A 98 1.20 2.23 7.28
CA ALA A 98 2.02 2.93 6.30
C ALA A 98 1.57 2.66 4.87
N ILE A 99 1.21 1.42 4.55
CA ILE A 99 0.65 1.03 3.24
C ILE A 99 -0.68 1.73 3.00
N GLU A 100 -1.57 1.74 3.98
CA GLU A 100 -2.86 2.43 3.88
C GLU A 100 -2.67 3.94 3.61
N CYS A 101 -1.80 4.60 4.37
CA CYS A 101 -1.48 6.01 4.17
C CYS A 101 -0.89 6.27 2.77
N ALA A 102 -0.01 5.39 2.28
CA ALA A 102 0.56 5.49 0.94
C ALA A 102 -0.54 5.38 -0.13
N CYS A 103 -1.40 4.36 -0.05
CA CYS A 103 -2.51 4.16 -0.98
C CYS A 103 -3.47 5.36 -1.02
N GLU A 104 -3.77 5.96 0.13
CA GLU A 104 -4.67 7.12 0.21
C GLU A 104 -4.05 8.43 -0.28
N SER A 105 -2.73 8.57 -0.12
CA SER A 105 -2.03 9.79 -0.52
C SER A 105 -1.96 9.97 -2.05
N GLY A 106 -2.13 8.89 -2.81
CA GLY A 106 -1.91 8.86 -4.25
C GLY A 106 -0.45 9.08 -4.66
N VAL A 107 0.48 9.14 -3.70
CA VAL A 107 1.91 9.26 -3.96
C VAL A 107 2.44 7.90 -4.39
N GLU A 108 3.05 7.86 -5.57
CA GLU A 108 3.70 6.65 -6.06
C GLU A 108 4.99 6.42 -5.26
N THR A 109 4.98 5.39 -4.42
CA THR A 109 6.03 5.15 -3.42
C THR A 109 7.35 4.64 -3.99
N SER A 110 7.39 4.31 -5.28
CA SER A 110 8.59 3.86 -5.98
C SER A 110 9.56 4.99 -6.34
N GLU A 111 9.16 6.26 -6.22
CA GLU A 111 10.11 7.36 -6.33
C GLU A 111 11.08 7.32 -5.14
N GLY A 112 12.39 7.24 -5.41
CA GLY A 112 13.41 6.95 -4.40
C GLY A 112 13.48 7.93 -3.21
N SER A 113 12.97 9.16 -3.36
CA SER A 113 12.76 10.08 -2.22
C SER A 113 11.65 9.63 -1.29
N VAL A 114 10.56 9.07 -1.81
CA VAL A 114 9.38 8.68 -1.03
C VAL A 114 9.68 7.43 -0.20
N SER A 115 10.41 6.45 -0.74
CA SER A 115 10.77 5.24 0.04
C SER A 115 11.63 5.56 1.26
N LEU A 116 12.53 6.55 1.18
CA LEU A 116 13.27 7.04 2.34
C LEU A 116 12.37 7.78 3.33
N VAL A 117 11.48 8.66 2.85
CA VAL A 117 10.52 9.37 3.69
C VAL A 117 9.66 8.39 4.48
N VAL A 118 9.11 7.36 3.82
CA VAL A 118 8.27 6.33 4.45
C VAL A 118 9.07 5.49 5.43
N SER A 119 10.30 5.09 5.08
CA SER A 119 11.17 4.32 5.98
C SER A 119 11.50 5.10 7.26
N LEU A 120 11.86 6.39 7.14
CA LEU A 120 12.12 7.26 8.28
C LEU A 120 10.86 7.44 9.15
N ALA A 121 9.70 7.65 8.53
CA ALA A 121 8.44 7.79 9.25
C ALA A 121 8.08 6.52 10.03
N LEU A 122 8.25 5.36 9.38
CA LEU A 122 7.94 4.07 9.97
C LEU A 122 8.90 3.72 11.12
N ARG A 123 10.20 4.02 10.97
CA ARG A 123 11.19 3.89 12.05
C ARG A 123 10.79 4.74 13.25
N ARG A 124 10.45 6.01 13.03
CA ARG A 124 10.00 6.92 14.09
C ARG A 124 8.71 6.44 14.76
N ALA A 125 7.78 5.89 14.00
CA ALA A 125 6.56 5.31 14.55
C ALA A 125 6.87 4.10 15.42
N MET A 126 7.74 3.19 14.98
CA MET A 126 8.14 2.01 15.76
C MET A 126 8.83 2.40 17.07
N GLU A 127 9.78 3.34 17.02
CA GLU A 127 10.46 3.88 18.21
C GLU A 127 9.46 4.51 19.19
N ALA A 128 8.51 5.30 18.69
CA ALA A 128 7.48 5.92 19.51
C ALA A 128 6.48 4.92 20.13
N ASN A 129 6.36 3.72 19.54
CA ASN A 129 5.58 2.61 20.08
C ASN A 129 6.42 1.64 20.93
N GLY A 130 7.61 2.06 21.36
CA GLY A 130 8.43 1.33 22.32
C GLY A 130 9.23 0.18 21.72
N GLU A 131 9.46 0.17 20.40
CA GLU A 131 10.43 -0.73 19.80
C GLU A 131 11.83 -0.43 20.36
N ARG A 132 12.47 -1.45 20.94
CA ARG A 132 13.78 -1.33 21.61
C ARG A 132 14.91 -1.96 20.80
N ARG A 133 14.57 -2.72 19.77
CA ARG A 133 15.55 -3.34 18.87
C ARG A 133 16.18 -2.27 18.00
N GLU A 134 17.38 -2.54 17.53
CA GLU A 134 18.03 -1.70 16.52
C GLU A 134 17.22 -1.76 15.22
N ILE A 135 16.68 -0.62 14.80
CA ILE A 135 16.00 -0.45 13.51
C ILE A 135 16.96 0.29 12.57
N LYS A 136 17.43 -0.40 11.53
CA LYS A 136 18.33 0.21 10.54
C LYS A 136 17.52 0.71 9.36
N THR A 137 17.65 1.99 9.04
CA THR A 137 17.26 2.50 7.72
C THR A 137 18.37 2.15 6.74
N VAL A 138 18.06 1.32 5.76
CA VAL A 138 19.00 0.85 4.75
C VAL A 138 18.69 1.56 3.45
N VAL A 139 19.74 2.05 2.77
CA VAL A 139 19.65 2.66 1.45
C VAL A 139 20.44 1.80 0.47
N GLY A 140 19.80 1.46 -0.64
CA GLY A 140 20.41 0.74 -1.74
C GLY A 140 19.64 1.01 -3.02
N TYR A 141 19.34 -0.06 -3.75
CA TYR A 141 18.75 0.04 -5.07
C TYR A 141 17.60 -0.95 -5.22
N ALA A 142 16.58 -0.51 -5.94
CA ALA A 142 15.52 -1.38 -6.42
C ALA A 142 15.67 -1.58 -7.93
N SER A 143 15.43 -2.82 -8.38
CA SER A 143 15.25 -3.11 -9.80
C SER A 143 13.79 -2.87 -10.16
N ASP A 144 13.53 -1.73 -10.79
CA ASP A 144 12.24 -1.44 -11.37
C ASP A 144 12.28 -1.72 -12.88
N CYS A 145 11.11 -1.68 -13.52
CA CYS A 145 11.01 -1.72 -14.97
C CYS A 145 10.49 -0.35 -15.41
N GLY A 146 11.18 0.27 -16.37
CA GLY A 146 10.74 1.52 -17.00
C GLY A 146 9.59 1.29 -17.98
N ASP A 147 9.00 2.37 -18.47
CA ASP A 147 7.79 2.39 -19.31
C ASP A 147 7.93 1.66 -20.66
N ASP A 148 9.18 1.44 -21.09
CA ASP A 148 9.55 0.68 -22.27
C ASP A 148 9.78 -0.83 -21.99
N GLY A 149 9.48 -1.26 -20.76
CA GLY A 149 9.68 -2.62 -20.27
C GLY A 149 11.15 -2.99 -20.00
N ARG A 150 12.08 -2.03 -20.11
CA ARG A 150 13.51 -2.25 -19.79
C ARG A 150 13.74 -2.12 -18.30
N ALA A 151 14.80 -2.78 -17.83
CA ALA A 151 15.22 -2.65 -16.44
C ALA A 151 15.71 -1.21 -16.19
N ARG A 152 15.24 -0.61 -15.10
CA ARG A 152 15.65 0.70 -14.63
C ARG A 152 16.12 0.56 -13.19
N ALA A 153 17.21 1.23 -12.87
CA ALA A 153 17.70 1.29 -11.50
C ALA A 153 17.19 2.56 -10.82
N THR A 154 16.69 2.39 -9.61
CA THR A 154 16.22 3.46 -8.73
C THR A 154 16.91 3.34 -7.38
N GLU A 155 17.23 4.46 -6.75
CA GLU A 155 17.60 4.44 -5.34
C GLU A 155 16.38 4.03 -4.53
N HIS A 156 16.57 3.22 -3.49
CA HIS A 156 15.47 2.77 -2.64
C HIS A 156 15.91 2.65 -1.19
N ALA A 157 14.99 2.91 -0.27
CA ALA A 157 15.21 2.73 1.15
C ALA A 157 14.19 1.75 1.76
N TRP A 158 14.65 0.97 2.73
CA TRP A 158 13.85 0.03 3.51
C TRP A 158 14.35 -0.01 4.95
N LEU A 159 13.64 -0.73 5.82
CA LEU A 159 14.06 -0.97 7.20
C LEU A 159 14.55 -2.41 7.40
N GLU A 160 15.52 -2.58 8.29
CA GLU A 160 15.95 -3.88 8.80
C GLU A 160 15.88 -3.92 10.33
N ILE A 161 15.25 -4.96 10.87
CA ILE A 161 15.14 -5.23 12.32
C ILE A 161 15.54 -6.68 12.56
N GLU A 162 16.61 -6.90 13.33
CA GLU A 162 17.15 -8.26 13.59
C GLU A 162 17.37 -9.09 12.31
N GLY A 163 17.80 -8.45 11.22
CA GLY A 163 18.02 -9.09 9.92
C GLY A 163 16.73 -9.41 9.13
N LYS A 164 15.57 -8.91 9.56
CA LYS A 164 14.31 -8.99 8.81
C LYS A 164 14.04 -7.69 8.08
N VAL A 165 13.67 -7.78 6.81
CA VAL A 165 13.36 -6.63 5.95
C VAL A 165 11.92 -6.17 6.15
N ILE A 166 11.72 -4.86 6.20
CA ILE A 166 10.43 -4.18 6.05
C ILE A 166 10.55 -3.17 4.92
N ASP A 167 9.80 -3.38 3.85
CA ASP A 167 9.76 -2.59 2.64
C ASP A 167 8.30 -2.46 2.20
N VAL A 168 7.70 -1.32 2.52
CA VAL A 168 6.28 -1.02 2.26
C VAL A 168 6.09 -0.12 1.03
N CYS A 169 7.13 0.05 0.24
CA CYS A 169 7.13 0.94 -0.92
C CYS A 169 7.47 0.17 -2.18
N ALA A 170 6.56 0.09 -3.15
CA ALA A 170 6.83 -0.54 -4.44
C ALA A 170 5.96 0.07 -5.55
N PRO A 171 6.36 -0.11 -6.83
CA PRO A 171 5.59 0.40 -7.96
C PRO A 171 4.15 -0.13 -7.98
N GLY A 172 3.18 0.78 -8.07
CA GLY A 172 1.78 0.45 -8.33
C GLY A 172 0.98 0.04 -7.09
N VAL A 173 1.47 0.33 -5.88
CA VAL A 173 0.74 0.12 -4.62
C VAL A 173 -0.62 0.84 -4.63
N ALA A 174 -0.62 2.13 -4.99
CA ALA A 174 -1.84 2.93 -5.03
C ALA A 174 -2.83 2.44 -6.10
N LEU A 175 -2.32 2.10 -7.29
CA LEU A 175 -3.15 1.57 -8.37
C LEU A 175 -3.79 0.22 -7.99
N PHE A 176 -3.03 -0.69 -7.37
CA PHE A 176 -3.56 -1.98 -6.95
C PHE A 176 -4.71 -1.82 -5.95
N GLU A 177 -4.53 -0.96 -4.95
CA GLU A 177 -5.57 -0.70 -3.97
C GLU A 177 -6.78 0.02 -4.60
N ALA A 178 -6.56 0.91 -5.58
CA ALA A 178 -7.63 1.52 -6.35
C ALA A 178 -8.42 0.47 -7.15
N ALA A 179 -7.76 -0.39 -7.92
CA ALA A 179 -8.39 -1.47 -8.68
C ALA A 179 -9.29 -2.35 -7.80
N ARG A 180 -8.79 -2.74 -6.62
CA ARG A 180 -9.57 -3.48 -5.62
C ARG A 180 -10.82 -2.71 -5.17
N ARG A 181 -10.71 -1.41 -4.89
CA ARG A 181 -11.84 -0.57 -4.47
C ARG A 181 -12.90 -0.40 -5.56
N PHE A 182 -12.48 -0.45 -6.83
CA PHE A 182 -13.38 -0.41 -7.99
C PHE A 182 -13.88 -1.79 -8.43
N ASP A 183 -13.54 -2.87 -7.71
CA ASP A 183 -13.88 -4.26 -8.06
C ASP A 183 -13.39 -4.65 -9.47
N VAL A 184 -12.23 -4.12 -9.86
CA VAL A 184 -11.56 -4.42 -11.13
C VAL A 184 -10.49 -5.48 -10.89
N ASP A 185 -10.52 -6.56 -11.65
CA ASP A 185 -9.42 -7.53 -11.65
C ASP A 185 -8.17 -6.84 -12.20
N HIS A 186 -7.13 -6.76 -11.36
CA HIS A 186 -5.87 -6.11 -11.71
C HIS A 186 -5.13 -6.78 -12.89
N GLU A 187 -5.50 -8.02 -13.24
CA GLU A 187 -5.00 -8.74 -14.41
C GLU A 187 -5.85 -8.54 -15.67
N ASP A 188 -7.07 -8.00 -15.55
CA ASP A 188 -7.95 -7.70 -16.68
C ASP A 188 -7.52 -6.38 -17.32
N GLU A 189 -6.88 -6.49 -18.48
CA GLU A 189 -6.33 -5.34 -19.18
C GLU A 189 -7.37 -4.41 -19.76
N GLU A 190 -8.47 -4.95 -20.28
CA GLU A 190 -9.53 -4.14 -20.86
C GLU A 190 -10.23 -3.33 -19.76
N ALA A 191 -10.56 -3.98 -18.64
CA ALA A 191 -11.18 -3.31 -17.51
C ALA A 191 -10.26 -2.28 -16.83
N MET A 192 -8.96 -2.60 -16.67
CA MET A 192 -7.99 -1.65 -16.12
C MET A 192 -7.81 -0.42 -17.02
N LEU A 193 -7.75 -0.61 -18.35
CA LEU A 193 -7.69 0.49 -19.33
C LEU A 193 -8.96 1.34 -19.32
N GLU A 194 -10.13 0.71 -19.26
CA GLU A 194 -11.42 1.40 -19.24
C GLU A 194 -11.57 2.28 -17.98
N VAL A 195 -11.19 1.77 -16.81
CA VAL A 195 -11.41 2.47 -15.53
C VAL A 195 -10.33 3.50 -15.23
N PHE A 196 -9.05 3.20 -15.48
CA PHE A 196 -7.94 4.06 -15.06
C PHE A 196 -7.30 4.86 -16.20
N GLY A 197 -7.49 4.44 -17.45
CA GLY A 197 -6.87 5.05 -18.62
C GLY A 197 -5.36 4.74 -18.73
N GLU A 198 -4.83 4.89 -19.94
CA GLU A 198 -3.45 4.49 -20.26
C GLU A 198 -2.39 5.25 -19.45
N ASP A 199 -2.57 6.55 -19.24
CA ASP A 199 -1.59 7.40 -18.55
C ASP A 199 -1.37 6.99 -17.09
N ALA A 200 -2.44 6.68 -16.35
CA ALA A 200 -2.36 6.24 -14.97
C ALA A 200 -1.71 4.85 -14.87
N LEU A 201 -2.01 3.97 -15.82
CA LEU A 201 -1.40 2.64 -15.90
C LEU A 201 0.09 2.70 -16.26
N ARG A 202 0.51 3.64 -17.13
CA ARG A 202 1.93 3.87 -17.40
C ARG A 202 2.64 4.44 -16.18
N GLY A 203 2.11 5.50 -15.58
CA GLY A 203 2.74 6.16 -14.42
C GLY A 203 2.90 5.28 -13.18
N SER A 204 2.03 4.29 -13.00
CA SER A 204 2.11 3.29 -11.92
C SER A 204 3.01 2.08 -12.25
N GLY A 205 3.58 2.05 -13.46
CA GLY A 205 4.34 0.93 -13.97
C GLY A 205 3.48 -0.32 -14.20
N TRP A 206 2.16 -0.20 -14.37
CA TRP A 206 1.23 -1.34 -14.51
C TRP A 206 1.57 -2.28 -15.69
N PHE A 207 2.01 -1.69 -16.81
CA PHE A 207 2.41 -2.44 -18.01
C PHE A 207 3.71 -3.23 -17.84
N ASN A 208 4.51 -2.92 -16.82
CA ASN A 208 5.88 -3.40 -16.75
C ASN A 208 5.93 -4.77 -16.07
N ARG A 209 6.08 -5.84 -16.87
CA ARG A 209 6.26 -7.25 -16.44
C ARG A 209 5.33 -7.64 -15.28
N ARG A 210 4.04 -7.80 -15.58
CA ARG A 210 2.97 -8.17 -14.62
C ARG A 210 3.33 -9.33 -13.67
N ASP A 211 4.14 -10.29 -14.13
CA ASP A 211 4.54 -11.48 -13.36
C ASP A 211 5.84 -11.31 -12.55
N LYS A 212 6.49 -10.14 -12.58
CA LYS A 212 7.78 -9.88 -11.92
C LYS A 212 7.79 -8.60 -11.08
N ARG A 213 6.62 -8.17 -10.61
CA ARG A 213 6.52 -7.04 -9.68
C ARG A 213 7.25 -7.38 -8.38
N ARG A 214 8.02 -6.42 -7.89
CA ARG A 214 8.59 -6.49 -6.54
C ARG A 214 7.43 -6.52 -5.53
N PRO A 215 7.40 -7.48 -4.59
CA PRO A 215 6.40 -7.46 -3.53
C PRO A 215 6.72 -6.35 -2.52
N LEU A 216 5.74 -5.97 -1.72
CA LEU A 216 6.06 -5.41 -0.42
C LEU A 216 6.62 -6.51 0.47
N THR A 217 7.44 -6.16 1.45
CA THR A 217 7.99 -7.10 2.42
C THR A 217 7.72 -6.62 3.82
N VAL A 218 7.13 -7.46 4.67
CA VAL A 218 6.91 -7.15 6.08
C VAL A 218 7.53 -8.26 6.91
N LEU A 219 8.65 -7.97 7.58
CA LEU A 219 9.42 -8.93 8.38
C LEU A 219 9.76 -10.22 7.61
N ASN A 220 10.30 -10.07 6.40
CA ASN A 220 10.59 -11.18 5.46
C ASN A 220 9.35 -11.99 5.03
N VAL A 221 8.14 -11.44 5.14
CA VAL A 221 6.93 -11.97 4.50
C VAL A 221 6.64 -11.16 3.26
N ALA A 222 6.60 -11.81 2.09
CA ALA A 222 6.23 -11.16 0.84
C ALA A 222 4.72 -10.88 0.82
N ILE A 223 4.35 -9.66 0.43
CA ILE A 223 2.99 -9.23 0.10
C ILE A 223 2.98 -8.90 -1.41
N PRO A 224 2.57 -9.86 -2.26
CA PRO A 224 2.54 -9.65 -3.71
C PRO A 224 1.64 -8.46 -4.11
N ILE A 225 2.12 -7.63 -5.05
CA ILE A 225 1.32 -6.58 -5.69
C ILE A 225 0.88 -7.12 -7.05
N GLY A 226 -0.42 -7.25 -7.25
CA GLY A 226 -1.01 -7.78 -8.48
C GLY A 226 -1.97 -8.95 -8.23
N GLY A 227 -2.52 -9.50 -9.31
CA GLY A 227 -3.49 -10.60 -9.25
C GLY A 227 -2.87 -11.97 -8.97
N ALA A 228 -3.69 -13.01 -9.10
CA ALA A 228 -3.37 -14.37 -8.70
C ALA A 228 -2.14 -14.99 -9.41
N ARG A 229 -1.80 -14.56 -10.63
CA ARG A 229 -0.62 -15.03 -11.36
C ARG A 229 0.66 -14.44 -10.79
N SER A 230 0.60 -13.17 -10.39
CA SER A 230 1.73 -12.44 -9.80
C SER A 230 2.02 -12.82 -8.34
N SER A 231 1.12 -13.56 -7.66
CA SER A 231 1.30 -13.97 -6.26
C SER A 231 1.99 -15.34 -6.08
N ALA A 232 2.08 -16.14 -7.15
CA ALA A 232 2.72 -17.45 -7.11
C ALA A 232 4.26 -17.30 -7.13
N ASN A 233 4.94 -17.73 -6.06
CA ASN A 233 6.40 -17.82 -5.93
C ASN A 233 7.19 -16.52 -5.72
N VAL A 234 6.54 -15.45 -5.27
CA VAL A 234 7.24 -14.21 -4.97
C VAL A 234 8.07 -14.32 -3.69
N LYS A 235 9.35 -13.96 -3.77
CA LYS A 235 10.29 -14.02 -2.64
C LYS A 235 10.31 -12.68 -1.88
N PRO A 236 10.38 -12.70 -0.54
CA PRO A 236 10.60 -11.50 0.26
C PRO A 236 11.87 -10.77 -0.16
N ALA A 237 11.86 -9.44 -0.10
CA ALA A 237 12.97 -8.56 -0.49
C ALA A 237 13.50 -8.77 -1.93
N SER A 238 12.74 -9.47 -2.80
CA SER A 238 13.16 -9.67 -4.18
C SER A 238 13.20 -8.34 -4.92
N GLY A 239 14.28 -8.10 -5.68
CA GLY A 239 14.50 -6.85 -6.39
C GLY A 239 15.20 -5.76 -5.59
N LEU A 240 15.45 -5.95 -4.29
CA LEU A 240 16.30 -5.07 -3.48
C LEU A 240 17.77 -5.53 -3.54
N THR A 241 18.69 -4.58 -3.62
CA THR A 241 20.13 -4.86 -3.62
C THR A 241 20.94 -3.70 -3.04
N LEU A 242 22.04 -4.04 -2.37
CA LEU A 242 23.06 -3.07 -1.95
C LEU A 242 24.16 -2.89 -3.01
N LYS A 243 24.21 -3.78 -4.00
CA LYS A 243 25.19 -3.68 -5.09
C LYS A 243 24.77 -2.56 -6.04
N PRO A 244 25.66 -1.58 -6.32
CA PRO A 244 25.39 -0.55 -7.30
C PRO A 244 24.96 -1.14 -8.65
N PRO A 245 23.95 -0.55 -9.31
CA PRO A 245 23.57 -0.96 -10.65
C PRO A 245 24.73 -0.73 -11.63
N PRO A 246 24.89 -1.56 -12.67
CA PRO A 246 25.80 -1.26 -13.76
C PRO A 246 25.42 0.07 -14.43
N ILE A 247 26.39 0.92 -14.73
CA ILE A 247 26.17 2.25 -15.38
C ILE A 247 25.42 2.13 -16.72
N SER A 248 25.49 0.97 -17.38
CA SER A 248 24.75 0.69 -18.61
C SER A 248 23.23 0.53 -18.43
N ILE A 249 22.73 0.45 -17.19
CA ILE A 249 21.30 0.36 -16.88
C ILE A 249 20.72 1.77 -16.78
N ASP A 250 19.52 1.97 -17.34
CA ASP A 250 18.84 3.25 -17.26
C ASP A 250 18.64 3.71 -15.81
N GLY A 251 18.87 5.00 -15.55
CA GLY A 251 18.77 5.60 -14.22
C GLY A 251 19.92 5.26 -13.25
N ALA A 252 20.89 4.41 -13.61
CA ALA A 252 21.95 3.96 -12.71
C ALA A 252 22.78 5.10 -12.10
N ASP A 253 23.25 6.06 -12.91
CA ASP A 253 24.07 7.18 -12.42
C ASP A 253 23.32 8.03 -11.40
N ARG A 254 22.06 8.38 -11.71
CA ARG A 254 21.18 9.13 -10.81
C ARG A 254 20.92 8.35 -9.52
N ALA A 255 20.61 7.06 -9.61
CA ALA A 255 20.35 6.21 -8.45
C ALA A 255 21.59 6.12 -7.54
N ILE A 256 22.79 6.00 -8.11
CA ILE A 256 24.05 5.95 -7.35
C ILE A 256 24.31 7.28 -6.64
N GLU A 257 24.17 8.40 -7.35
CA GLU A 257 24.35 9.74 -6.77
C GLU A 257 23.37 10.00 -5.63
N ARG A 258 22.10 9.66 -5.85
CA ARG A 258 21.02 9.82 -4.87
C ARG A 258 21.20 8.94 -3.64
N ALA A 259 21.56 7.67 -3.83
CA ALA A 259 21.86 6.77 -2.72
C ALA A 259 23.05 7.30 -1.89
N ARG A 260 24.08 7.83 -2.54
CA ARG A 260 25.21 8.48 -1.85
C ARG A 260 24.75 9.68 -1.02
N TYR A 261 23.96 10.58 -1.62
CA TYR A 261 23.39 11.73 -0.91
C TYR A 261 22.61 11.29 0.33
N PHE A 262 21.76 10.26 0.24
CA PHE A 262 21.03 9.75 1.40
C PHE A 262 21.93 9.23 2.50
N LEU A 263 22.94 8.43 2.14
CA LEU A 263 23.87 7.87 3.12
C LEU A 263 24.69 8.97 3.80
N GLU A 264 25.25 9.90 3.03
CA GLU A 264 26.23 10.88 3.51
C GLU A 264 25.60 12.13 4.13
N ARG A 265 24.44 12.57 3.63
CA ARG A 265 23.80 13.84 4.03
C ARG A 265 22.57 13.67 4.90
N VAL A 266 21.85 12.54 4.74
CA VAL A 266 20.62 12.30 5.51
C VAL A 266 20.93 11.40 6.70
N LEU A 267 21.43 10.19 6.46
CA LEU A 267 21.61 9.19 7.51
C LEU A 267 22.85 9.43 8.36
N ALA A 268 23.99 9.80 7.76
CA ALA A 268 25.23 10.06 8.52
C ALA A 268 25.15 11.32 9.41
N GLU A 269 24.32 12.31 9.05
CA GLU A 269 24.07 13.52 9.85
C GLU A 269 23.01 13.30 10.95
N GLY A 270 22.43 12.10 11.04
CA GLY A 270 21.47 11.71 12.07
C GLY A 270 20.18 12.55 12.04
N GLU A 271 19.63 12.85 13.22
CA GLU A 271 18.34 13.55 13.36
C GLU A 271 18.30 14.91 12.63
N ALA A 272 19.44 15.60 12.53
CA ALA A 272 19.52 16.88 11.83
C ALA A 272 19.33 16.69 10.31
N GLY A 273 20.08 15.78 9.70
CA GLY A 273 19.98 15.47 8.27
C GLY A 273 18.61 14.94 7.88
N GLU A 274 18.02 14.08 8.71
CA GLU A 274 16.67 13.57 8.52
C GLU A 274 15.62 14.67 8.56
N ARG A 275 15.67 15.54 9.59
CA ARG A 275 14.73 16.66 9.71
C ARG A 275 14.81 17.58 8.50
N ASP A 276 16.02 17.93 8.07
CA ASP A 276 16.23 18.85 6.95
C ASP A 276 15.76 18.22 5.62
N PHE A 277 15.99 16.92 5.44
CA PHE A 277 15.48 16.15 4.31
C PHE A 277 13.95 16.13 4.27
N ILE A 278 13.28 15.84 5.39
CA ILE A 278 11.81 15.83 5.48
C ILE A 278 11.23 17.24 5.27
N ALA A 279 11.88 18.27 5.80
CA ALA A 279 11.45 19.66 5.60
C ALA A 279 11.53 20.08 4.12
N ALA A 280 12.52 19.59 3.39
CA ALA A 280 12.70 19.81 1.96
C ALA A 280 11.81 18.91 1.07
N ALA A 281 11.18 17.88 1.63
CA ALA A 281 10.33 16.96 0.88
C ALA A 281 9.08 17.66 0.30
N PRO A 282 8.57 17.21 -0.86
CA PRO A 282 7.32 17.69 -1.43
C PRO A 282 6.15 17.64 -0.41
N PRO A 283 5.17 18.56 -0.49
CA PRO A 283 4.09 18.62 0.50
C PRO A 283 3.37 17.30 0.74
N LEU A 284 3.10 16.53 -0.31
CA LEU A 284 2.43 15.22 -0.19
C LEU A 284 3.30 14.18 0.54
N ALA A 285 4.60 14.13 0.24
CA ALA A 285 5.52 13.23 0.93
C ALA A 285 5.69 13.60 2.41
N ARG A 286 5.70 14.90 2.73
CA ARG A 286 5.75 15.39 4.11
C ARG A 286 4.48 15.07 4.89
N ALA A 287 3.31 15.28 4.28
CA ALA A 287 2.05 14.88 4.89
C ALA A 287 1.99 13.36 5.14
N LEU A 288 2.50 12.56 4.20
CA LEU A 288 2.63 11.12 4.36
C LEU A 288 3.55 10.76 5.54
N TYR A 289 4.71 11.41 5.67
CA TYR A 289 5.60 11.24 6.82
C TYR A 289 4.90 11.52 8.14
N GLU A 290 4.23 12.66 8.26
CA GLU A 290 3.57 13.08 9.51
C GLU A 290 2.48 12.09 9.92
N ARG A 291 1.68 11.61 8.96
CA ARG A 291 0.64 10.60 9.21
C ARG A 291 1.24 9.30 9.73
N ILE A 292 2.28 8.77 9.07
CA ILE A 292 2.90 7.51 9.47
C ILE A 292 3.63 7.65 10.81
N ALA A 293 4.44 8.70 10.99
CA ALA A 293 5.26 8.90 12.20
C ALA A 293 4.42 9.18 13.46
N SER A 294 3.21 9.72 13.30
CA SER A 294 2.29 9.97 14.41
C SER A 294 1.48 8.74 14.81
N ALA A 295 1.55 7.63 14.07
CA ALA A 295 0.81 6.41 14.39
C ALA A 295 1.15 5.88 15.78
N ARG A 296 0.10 5.54 16.55
CA ARG A 296 0.21 4.91 17.87
C ARG A 296 -0.63 3.65 17.88
N ILE A 297 0.00 2.54 18.27
CA ILE A 297 -0.66 1.26 18.45
C ILE A 297 -1.02 1.13 19.92
N GLU A 298 -2.31 1.13 20.20
CA GLU A 298 -2.78 0.76 21.53
C GLU A 298 -2.70 -0.76 21.69
N THR A 299 -1.93 -1.21 22.66
CA THR A 299 -1.98 -2.60 23.13
C THR A 299 -3.06 -2.72 24.18
N VAL A 300 -3.97 -3.67 23.99
CA VAL A 300 -5.03 -4.01 24.95
C VAL A 300 -4.74 -5.39 25.54
N ASP A 301 -4.94 -5.54 26.84
CA ASP A 301 -4.58 -6.76 27.56
C ASP A 301 -5.62 -7.87 27.36
N SER A 302 -6.82 -7.53 26.87
CA SER A 302 -7.89 -8.47 26.58
C SER A 302 -8.82 -8.02 25.45
N THR A 303 -9.54 -8.99 24.87
CA THR A 303 -10.62 -8.72 23.90
C THR A 303 -11.73 -7.86 24.53
N ASP A 304 -12.06 -8.11 25.80
CA ASP A 304 -13.13 -7.38 26.50
C ASP A 304 -12.75 -5.91 26.73
N GLU A 305 -11.48 -5.64 27.07
CA GLU A 305 -10.98 -4.27 27.16
C GLU A 305 -11.03 -3.57 25.79
N ARG A 306 -10.67 -4.28 24.72
CA ARG A 306 -10.78 -3.76 23.34
C ARG A 306 -12.23 -3.36 23.00
N LEU A 307 -13.20 -4.22 23.34
CA LEU A 307 -14.62 -3.97 23.07
C LEU A 307 -15.14 -2.80 23.91
N ALA A 308 -14.78 -2.74 25.20
CA ALA A 308 -15.14 -1.65 26.09
C ALA A 308 -14.61 -0.29 25.59
N ARG A 309 -13.37 -0.25 25.09
CA ARG A 309 -12.78 0.96 24.52
C ARG A 309 -13.40 1.35 23.18
N ALA A 310 -13.60 0.40 22.26
CA ALA A 310 -14.27 0.66 20.98
C ALA A 310 -15.69 1.20 21.17
N ALA A 311 -16.38 0.79 22.24
CA ALA A 311 -17.67 1.34 22.63
C ALA A 311 -17.58 2.77 23.22
N SER A 312 -16.43 3.13 23.82
CA SER A 312 -16.20 4.40 24.51
C SER A 312 -15.64 5.52 23.63
N SER A 313 -15.05 5.21 22.47
CA SER A 313 -14.47 6.20 21.54
C SER A 313 -15.50 6.95 20.66
N ARG A 314 -16.74 7.13 21.14
CA ARG A 314 -17.81 7.88 20.45
C ARG A 314 -18.13 9.19 21.15
#